data_AF-A0A6G0HU39-F1
#
_entry.id   AF-A0A6G0HU39-F1
#
_cell.length_a   1.000
_cell.length_b   1.000
_cell.length_c   1.000
_cell.angle_alpha   90.00
_cell.angle_beta   90.00
_cell.angle_gamma   90.00
#
_symmetry.space_group_name_H-M   'P 1'
#
loop_
_entity.id
_entity.type
_entity.pdbx_description
1 polymer ?
#
loop_
_entity_poly.entity_id
_entity_poly.type
_entity_poly.pdbx_seq_one_letter_code
_entity_poly.pdbx_strand_id
1 'polypeptide(L)'
;MEAAPAKPQGRLLVSTQLDAKDELEERLERCVGIVQALTNGLSEREANDALTANVCKGQQQHEEVCLGLFTLVLTEPTQAQRCYRDLTLVNRDGMNVILVKINQILMEKFLKLQDVPRTQLVWLVRELVKSGMMGADGVVMTLLKQIAGGDISTKNLWLAESVLDILLDQKDWVLKSAMLIAMSVYTFLRLIVDHGAPNC
;
A
#
# COMPACT_ATOMS: atom_id res chain seq x y z
N MET A 1 32.83 16.46 -20.29
CA MET A 1 32.39 15.90 -19.00
C MET A 1 31.12 15.13 -19.30
N GLU A 2 31.26 13.82 -19.51
CA GLU A 2 30.18 12.96 -20.00
C GLU A 2 29.15 12.78 -18.90
N ALA A 3 27.89 13.14 -19.16
CA ALA A 3 26.81 12.95 -18.20
C ALA A 3 26.59 11.44 -18.01
N ALA A 4 26.88 10.94 -16.81
CA ALA A 4 26.57 9.57 -16.46
C ALA A 4 25.08 9.30 -16.71
N PRO A 5 24.70 8.14 -17.28
CA PRO A 5 23.30 7.84 -17.54
C PRO A 5 22.54 7.87 -16.23
N ALA A 6 21.43 8.63 -16.19
CA ALA A 6 20.56 8.68 -15.03
C ALA A 6 20.15 7.26 -14.67
N LYS A 7 20.49 6.82 -13.45
CA LYS A 7 20.05 5.52 -12.92
C LYS A 7 18.51 5.48 -13.02
N PRO A 8 17.90 4.34 -13.39
CA PRO A 8 16.45 4.22 -13.38
C PRO A 8 15.94 4.62 -12.00
N GLN A 9 15.12 5.68 -11.95
CA GLN A 9 14.45 6.07 -10.73
C GLN A 9 13.44 4.96 -10.40
N GLY A 10 13.54 4.40 -9.20
CA GLY A 10 12.57 3.44 -8.69
C GLY A 10 11.16 4.02 -8.75
N ARG A 11 10.15 3.17 -8.88
CA ARG A 11 8.75 3.59 -9.05
C ARG A 11 7.98 3.69 -7.74
N LEU A 12 8.56 3.19 -6.65
CA LEU A 12 7.92 3.11 -5.34
C LEU A 12 8.43 4.22 -4.43
N LEU A 13 9.74 4.42 -4.37
CA LEU A 13 10.40 5.34 -3.44
C LEU A 13 11.02 6.53 -4.16
N VAL A 14 11.00 7.68 -3.49
CA VAL A 14 11.77 8.86 -3.85
C VAL A 14 13.22 8.58 -3.46
N SER A 15 14.11 8.53 -4.44
CA SER A 15 15.54 8.28 -4.26
C SER A 15 16.37 9.39 -4.89
N THR A 16 17.35 9.91 -4.16
CA THR A 16 18.34 10.85 -4.67
C THR A 16 19.55 10.12 -5.23
N GLN A 17 20.45 10.82 -5.95
CA GLN A 17 21.68 10.20 -6.48
C GLN A 17 22.65 9.70 -5.39
N LEU A 18 22.49 10.20 -4.15
CA LEU A 18 23.30 9.84 -2.99
C LEU A 18 22.72 8.66 -2.21
N ASP A 19 21.44 8.33 -2.42
CA ASP A 19 20.79 7.24 -1.70
C ASP A 19 21.30 5.89 -2.21
N ALA A 20 21.56 4.98 -1.27
CA ALA A 20 21.75 3.57 -1.59
C ALA A 20 20.44 3.00 -2.15
N LYS A 21 20.55 2.03 -3.06
CA LYS A 21 19.36 1.34 -3.57
C LYS A 21 18.64 0.62 -2.43
N ASP A 22 17.32 0.74 -2.44
CA ASP A 22 16.48 0.14 -1.41
C ASP A 22 16.22 -1.34 -1.71
N GLU A 23 16.62 -2.22 -0.79
CA GLU A 23 16.49 -3.68 -0.97
C GLU A 23 15.04 -4.13 -1.09
N LEU A 24 14.10 -3.44 -0.42
CA LEU A 24 12.67 -3.75 -0.53
C LEU A 24 12.16 -3.37 -1.92
N GLU A 25 12.51 -2.18 -2.42
CA GLU A 25 12.12 -1.75 -3.77
C GLU A 25 12.69 -2.71 -4.84
N GLU A 26 13.97 -3.07 -4.77
CA GLU A 26 14.56 -4.02 -5.72
C GLU A 26 13.90 -5.40 -5.67
N ARG A 27 13.52 -5.87 -4.48
CA ARG A 27 12.80 -7.14 -4.34
C ARG A 27 11.40 -7.06 -4.97
N LEU A 28 10.69 -5.97 -4.76
CA LEU A 28 9.35 -5.74 -5.30
C LEU A 28 9.39 -5.62 -6.83
N GLU A 29 10.36 -4.90 -7.39
CA GLU A 29 10.57 -4.80 -8.84
C GLU A 29 10.85 -6.16 -9.49
N ARG A 30 11.65 -7.03 -8.84
CA ARG A 30 11.84 -8.41 -9.31
C ARG A 30 10.54 -9.20 -9.32
N CYS A 31 9.70 -9.05 -8.30
CA CYS A 31 8.39 -9.69 -8.24
C CYS A 31 7.45 -9.21 -9.36
N VAL A 32 7.49 -7.91 -9.69
CA VAL A 32 6.77 -7.36 -10.85
C VAL A 32 7.25 -8.00 -12.15
N GLY A 33 8.56 -8.14 -12.34
CA GLY A 33 9.12 -8.80 -13.52
C GLY A 33 8.62 -10.24 -13.70
N ILE A 34 8.47 -10.98 -12.60
CA ILE A 34 7.89 -12.34 -12.62
C ILE A 34 6.42 -12.31 -13.04
N VAL A 35 5.62 -11.43 -12.44
CA VAL A 35 4.18 -11.32 -12.77
C VAL A 35 3.99 -10.89 -14.23
N GLN A 36 4.77 -9.93 -14.71
CA GLN A 36 4.73 -9.49 -16.10
C GLN A 36 5.14 -10.62 -17.05
N ALA A 37 6.20 -11.38 -16.74
CA ALA A 37 6.61 -12.52 -17.56
C ALA A 37 5.52 -13.61 -17.67
N LEU A 38 4.72 -13.79 -16.62
CA LEU A 38 3.61 -14.75 -16.59
C LEU A 38 2.35 -14.26 -17.30
N THR A 39 2.18 -12.95 -17.49
CA THR A 39 0.91 -12.36 -17.94
C THR A 39 1.02 -11.62 -19.28
N ASN A 40 2.23 -11.34 -19.76
CA ASN A 40 2.45 -10.58 -20.98
C ASN A 40 1.91 -11.31 -22.22
N GLY A 41 1.13 -10.60 -23.04
CA GLY A 41 0.52 -11.14 -24.25
C GLY A 41 -0.64 -12.11 -24.05
N LEU A 42 -1.06 -12.35 -22.80
CA LEU A 42 -2.18 -13.23 -22.48
C LEU A 42 -3.48 -12.44 -22.30
N SER A 43 -4.62 -13.09 -22.56
CA SER A 43 -5.93 -12.57 -22.15
C SER A 43 -6.08 -12.52 -20.63
N GLU A 44 -7.08 -11.81 -20.10
CA GLU A 44 -7.29 -11.72 -18.65
C GLU A 44 -7.46 -13.10 -17.99
N ARG A 45 -8.17 -14.00 -18.67
CA ARG A 45 -8.42 -15.35 -18.19
C ARG A 45 -7.15 -16.19 -18.17
N GLU A 46 -6.41 -16.19 -19.28
CA GLU A 46 -5.16 -16.95 -19.39
C GLU A 46 -4.11 -16.44 -18.40
N ALA A 47 -4.03 -15.12 -18.20
CA ALA A 47 -3.17 -14.51 -17.19
C ALA A 47 -3.53 -15.00 -15.78
N ASN A 48 -4.82 -15.02 -15.43
CA ASN A 48 -5.27 -15.51 -14.12
C ASN A 48 -4.99 -17.01 -13.93
N ASP A 49 -5.22 -17.82 -14.96
CA ASP A 49 -4.92 -19.26 -14.96
C ASP A 49 -3.41 -19.50 -14.79
N ALA A 50 -2.56 -18.73 -15.48
CA ALA A 50 -1.11 -18.82 -15.37
C ALA A 50 -0.60 -18.39 -13.97
N LEU A 51 -1.14 -17.32 -13.40
CA LEU A 51 -0.81 -16.87 -12.05
C LEU A 51 -1.22 -17.93 -11.01
N THR A 52 -2.44 -18.43 -11.10
CA THR A 52 -2.95 -19.49 -10.21
C THR A 52 -2.08 -20.74 -10.28
N ALA A 53 -1.73 -21.18 -11.50
CA ALA A 53 -0.86 -22.33 -11.72
C ALA A 53 0.55 -22.11 -11.14
N ASN A 54 1.08 -20.89 -11.20
CA ASN A 54 2.39 -20.58 -10.64
C ASN A 54 2.37 -20.58 -9.11
N VAL A 55 1.33 -19.99 -8.50
CA VAL A 55 1.11 -19.99 -7.05
C VAL A 55 0.94 -21.42 -6.50
N CYS A 56 0.45 -22.37 -7.29
CA CYS A 56 0.41 -23.79 -6.92
C CYS A 56 1.78 -24.44 -6.69
N LYS A 57 2.87 -23.89 -7.24
CA LYS A 57 4.18 -24.56 -7.26
C LYS A 57 4.90 -24.52 -5.92
N GLY A 58 4.53 -23.60 -5.03
CA GLY A 58 5.14 -23.50 -3.71
C GLY A 58 4.91 -22.15 -3.03
N GLN A 59 5.28 -22.08 -1.75
CA GLN A 59 5.11 -20.88 -0.92
C GLN A 59 5.92 -19.69 -1.45
N GLN A 60 7.12 -19.94 -1.99
CA GLN A 60 7.96 -18.89 -2.57
C GLN A 60 7.30 -18.27 -3.81
N GLN A 61 6.75 -19.09 -4.71
CA GLN A 61 6.08 -18.61 -5.91
C GLN A 61 4.78 -17.88 -5.57
N HIS A 62 4.06 -18.35 -4.54
CA HIS A 62 2.90 -17.65 -3.97
C HIS A 62 3.28 -16.23 -3.52
N GLU A 63 4.34 -16.11 -2.70
CA GLU A 63 4.81 -14.82 -2.21
C GLU A 63 5.27 -13.90 -3.36
N GLU A 64 6.09 -14.39 -4.29
CA GLU A 64 6.58 -13.60 -5.43
C GLU A 64 5.43 -13.05 -6.29
N VAL A 65 4.43 -13.88 -6.59
CA VAL A 65 3.26 -13.44 -7.37
C VAL A 65 2.43 -12.42 -6.61
N CYS A 66 2.15 -12.65 -5.32
CA CYS A 66 1.37 -11.73 -4.50
C CYS A 66 2.08 -10.37 -4.38
N LEU A 67 3.38 -10.36 -4.13
CA LEU A 67 4.18 -9.14 -4.04
C LEU A 67 4.28 -8.40 -5.37
N GLY A 68 4.35 -9.12 -6.49
CA GLY A 68 4.37 -8.51 -7.82
C GLY A 68 3.05 -7.82 -8.13
N LEU A 69 1.92 -8.49 -7.89
CA LEU A 69 0.58 -7.91 -8.06
C LEU A 69 0.37 -6.71 -7.13
N PHE A 70 0.78 -6.82 -5.87
CA PHE A 70 0.75 -5.71 -4.92
C PHE A 70 1.55 -4.50 -5.39
N THR A 71 2.76 -4.71 -5.93
CA THR A 71 3.59 -3.62 -6.44
C THR A 71 2.96 -2.97 -7.67
N LEU A 72 2.34 -3.75 -8.56
CA LEU A 72 1.56 -3.22 -9.70
C LEU A 72 0.36 -2.39 -9.20
N VAL A 73 -0.34 -2.85 -8.16
CA VAL A 73 -1.41 -2.04 -7.53
C VAL A 73 -0.90 -0.69 -7.05
N LEU A 74 0.30 -0.62 -6.48
CA LEU A 74 0.89 0.63 -5.99
C LEU A 74 1.43 1.54 -7.10
N THR A 75 1.93 0.96 -8.20
CA THR A 75 2.69 1.70 -9.22
C THR A 75 1.92 1.97 -10.50
N GLU A 76 0.84 1.23 -10.76
CA GLU A 76 0.01 1.30 -11.98
C GLU A 76 -1.47 1.54 -11.64
N PRO A 77 -1.91 2.79 -11.40
CA PRO A 77 -3.29 3.09 -11.02
C PRO A 77 -4.34 2.58 -12.01
N THR A 78 -4.01 2.57 -13.30
CA THR A 78 -4.88 2.09 -14.40
C THR A 78 -5.14 0.59 -14.33
N GLN A 79 -4.19 -0.19 -13.78
CA GLN A 79 -4.28 -1.64 -13.66
C GLN A 79 -4.61 -2.10 -12.23
N ALA A 80 -4.59 -1.18 -11.26
CA ALA A 80 -4.73 -1.50 -9.85
C ALA A 80 -5.99 -2.28 -9.49
N GLN A 81 -7.15 -1.91 -10.04
CA GLN A 81 -8.41 -2.63 -9.79
C GLN A 81 -8.32 -4.10 -10.24
N ARG A 82 -7.78 -4.32 -11.45
CA ARG A 82 -7.59 -5.66 -12.01
C ARG A 82 -6.56 -6.44 -11.19
N CYS A 83 -5.40 -5.86 -10.91
CA CYS A 83 -4.36 -6.52 -10.13
C CYS A 83 -4.82 -6.85 -8.71
N TYR A 84 -5.64 -5.99 -8.09
CA TYR A 84 -6.25 -6.26 -6.79
C TYR A 84 -7.23 -7.44 -6.85
N ARG A 85 -8.10 -7.49 -7.88
CA ARG A 85 -9.00 -8.63 -8.12
C ARG A 85 -8.20 -9.92 -8.29
N ASP A 86 -7.18 -9.91 -9.14
CA ASP A 86 -6.33 -11.08 -9.37
C ASP A 86 -5.62 -11.50 -8.07
N LEU A 87 -5.13 -10.54 -7.28
CA LEU A 87 -4.54 -10.80 -5.96
C LEU A 87 -5.54 -11.46 -5.01
N THR A 88 -6.80 -11.01 -4.98
CA THR A 88 -7.86 -11.63 -4.14
C THR A 88 -8.20 -13.06 -4.55
N LEU A 89 -7.99 -13.42 -5.82
CA LEU A 89 -8.25 -14.76 -6.33
C LEU A 89 -7.06 -15.72 -6.11
N VAL A 90 -5.82 -15.22 -6.23
CA VAL A 90 -4.63 -16.07 -6.17
C VAL A 90 -4.02 -16.19 -4.77
N ASN A 91 -4.35 -15.30 -3.82
CA ASN A 91 -3.82 -15.39 -2.46
C ASN A 91 -4.32 -16.66 -1.76
N ARG A 92 -3.45 -17.28 -0.94
CA ARG A 92 -3.72 -18.53 -0.22
C ARG A 92 -3.59 -18.41 1.29
N ASP A 93 -3.00 -17.32 1.75
CA ASP A 93 -2.66 -17.03 3.14
C ASP A 93 -3.59 -15.98 3.75
N GLY A 94 -4.75 -15.72 3.13
CA GLY A 94 -5.68 -14.69 3.56
C GLY A 94 -5.07 -13.28 3.49
N MET A 95 -4.20 -13.03 2.49
CA MET A 95 -3.47 -11.76 2.29
C MET A 95 -2.46 -11.40 3.38
N ASN A 96 -2.09 -12.34 4.25
CA ASN A 96 -1.16 -12.07 5.33
C ASN A 96 0.17 -11.47 4.84
N VAL A 97 0.76 -12.03 3.77
CA VAL A 97 2.00 -11.51 3.16
C VAL A 97 1.86 -10.05 2.72
N ILE A 98 0.68 -9.66 2.23
CA ILE A 98 0.38 -8.30 1.79
C ILE A 98 0.19 -7.37 2.99
N LEU A 99 -0.55 -7.79 4.02
CA LEU A 99 -0.74 -7.01 5.24
C LEU A 99 0.59 -6.73 5.95
N VAL A 100 1.47 -7.74 6.03
CA VAL A 100 2.82 -7.58 6.58
C VAL A 100 3.62 -6.56 5.78
N LYS A 101 3.57 -6.61 4.44
CA LYS A 101 4.32 -5.68 3.59
C LYS A 101 3.76 -4.26 3.59
N ILE A 102 2.44 -4.10 3.66
CA ILE A 102 1.81 -2.79 3.86
C ILE A 102 2.30 -2.19 5.17
N ASN A 103 2.25 -2.94 6.28
CA ASN A 103 2.72 -2.44 7.57
C ASN A 103 4.22 -2.09 7.53
N GLN A 104 5.05 -2.90 6.86
CA GLN A 104 6.46 -2.60 6.67
C GLN A 104 6.67 -1.28 5.91
N ILE A 105 5.99 -1.09 4.78
CA ILE A 105 6.09 0.13 3.98
C ILE A 105 5.60 1.34 4.77
N LEU A 106 4.48 1.21 5.49
CA LEU A 106 3.94 2.29 6.32
C LEU A 106 4.94 2.69 7.40
N MET A 107 5.54 1.73 8.12
CA MET A 107 6.44 2.03 9.23
C MET A 107 7.82 2.54 8.79
N GLU A 108 8.36 2.00 7.70
CA GLU A 108 9.77 2.23 7.34
C GLU A 108 9.95 3.21 6.18
N LYS A 109 8.97 3.30 5.27
CA LYS A 109 9.15 3.92 3.96
C LYS A 109 8.12 4.99 3.59
N PHE A 110 7.07 5.19 4.40
CA PHE A 110 5.93 6.04 4.03
C PHE A 110 6.31 7.48 3.66
N LEU A 111 7.23 8.07 4.41
CA LEU A 111 7.74 9.43 4.14
C LEU A 111 8.51 9.52 2.81
N LYS A 112 9.11 8.41 2.38
CA LYS A 112 9.87 8.30 1.12
C LYS A 112 9.01 7.80 -0.05
N LEU A 113 7.74 7.46 0.15
CA LEU A 113 6.88 7.04 -0.97
C LEU A 113 6.67 8.19 -1.96
N GLN A 114 6.67 7.82 -3.24
CA GLN A 114 6.19 8.71 -4.30
C GLN A 114 4.68 8.95 -4.15
N ASP A 115 4.19 10.03 -4.77
CA ASP A 115 2.80 10.46 -4.58
C ASP A 115 1.78 9.46 -5.14
N VAL A 116 2.10 8.77 -6.25
CA VAL A 116 1.26 7.70 -6.82
C VAL A 116 1.17 6.49 -5.88
N PRO A 117 2.28 5.83 -5.48
CA PRO A 117 2.27 4.76 -4.48
C PRO A 117 1.60 5.14 -3.16
N ARG A 118 1.79 6.38 -2.67
CA ARG A 118 1.12 6.84 -1.44
C ARG A 118 -0.40 6.83 -1.61
N THR A 119 -0.89 7.38 -2.71
CA THR A 119 -2.33 7.42 -3.03
C THR A 119 -2.90 6.01 -3.20
N GLN A 120 -2.20 5.16 -3.95
CA GLN A 120 -2.60 3.78 -4.19
C GLN A 120 -2.56 2.92 -2.92
N LEU A 121 -1.64 3.18 -2.00
CA LEU A 121 -1.57 2.48 -0.72
C LEU A 121 -2.81 2.78 0.13
N VAL A 122 -3.21 4.05 0.23
CA VAL A 122 -4.43 4.45 0.95
C VAL A 122 -5.68 3.86 0.27
N TRP A 123 -5.74 3.88 -1.06
CA TRP A 123 -6.79 3.21 -1.81
C TRP A 123 -6.86 1.71 -1.51
N LEU A 124 -5.72 1.02 -1.49
CA LEU A 124 -5.66 -0.40 -1.18
C LEU A 124 -6.15 -0.68 0.25
N VAL A 125 -5.71 0.10 1.25
CA VAL A 125 -6.20 -0.03 2.63
C VAL A 125 -7.72 0.11 2.70
N ARG A 126 -8.29 1.09 1.98
CA ARG A 126 -9.75 1.25 1.88
C ARG A 126 -10.44 0.00 1.35
N GLU A 127 -9.91 -0.64 0.31
CA GLU A 127 -10.49 -1.88 -0.23
C GLU A 127 -10.34 -3.08 0.73
N LEU A 128 -9.25 -3.17 1.49
CA LEU A 128 -9.09 -4.19 2.54
C LEU A 128 -10.12 -4.02 3.67
N VAL A 129 -10.43 -2.78 4.04
CA VAL A 129 -11.48 -2.50 5.05
C VAL A 129 -12.86 -2.83 4.50
N LYS A 130 -13.18 -2.41 3.26
CA LYS A 130 -14.47 -2.72 2.62
C LYS A 130 -14.73 -4.22 2.49
N SER A 131 -13.68 -5.00 2.21
CA SER A 131 -13.78 -6.47 2.13
C SER A 131 -13.86 -7.14 3.51
N GLY A 132 -13.77 -6.38 4.61
CA GLY A 132 -13.79 -6.92 5.97
C GLY A 132 -12.60 -7.82 6.28
N MET A 133 -11.45 -7.56 5.65
CA MET A 133 -10.27 -8.41 5.75
C MET A 133 -9.73 -8.50 7.18
N MET A 134 -9.40 -9.71 7.61
CA MET A 134 -8.81 -9.93 8.92
C MET A 134 -7.44 -9.23 9.01
N GLY A 135 -7.22 -8.45 10.07
CA GLY A 135 -5.98 -7.69 10.26
C GLY A 135 -5.95 -6.32 9.55
N ALA A 136 -7.00 -5.93 8.82
CA ALA A 136 -7.11 -4.59 8.25
C ALA A 136 -7.18 -3.49 9.32
N ASP A 137 -7.69 -3.79 10.52
CA ASP A 137 -7.69 -2.89 11.67
C ASP A 137 -6.27 -2.54 12.11
N GLY A 138 -5.36 -3.51 12.17
CA GLY A 138 -3.94 -3.27 12.43
C GLY A 138 -3.29 -2.37 11.38
N VAL A 139 -3.63 -2.55 10.10
CA VAL A 139 -3.13 -1.70 9.01
C VAL A 139 -3.64 -0.26 9.14
N VAL A 140 -4.93 -0.06 9.42
CA VAL A 140 -5.50 1.29 9.65
C VAL A 140 -4.87 1.95 10.87
N MET A 141 -4.62 1.20 11.94
CA MET A 141 -3.87 1.70 13.10
C MET A 141 -2.46 2.15 12.74
N THR A 142 -1.74 1.39 11.91
CA THR A 142 -0.41 1.78 11.42
C THR A 142 -0.47 3.00 10.52
N LEU A 143 -1.53 3.15 9.72
CA LEU A 143 -1.76 4.31 8.86
C LEU A 143 -2.06 5.57 9.69
N LEU A 144 -2.87 5.46 10.75
CA LEU A 144 -3.14 6.55 11.71
C LEU A 144 -1.84 7.09 12.35
N LYS A 145 -0.86 6.22 12.62
CA LYS A 145 0.45 6.62 13.16
C LYS A 145 1.30 7.44 12.18
N GLN A 146 1.01 7.36 10.89
CA GLN A 146 1.73 8.15 9.88
C GLN A 146 1.25 9.59 9.81
N ILE A 147 0.11 9.92 10.43
CA ILE A 147 -0.38 11.29 10.52
C ILE A 147 0.42 12.02 11.60
N ALA A 148 1.25 12.97 11.19
CA ALA A 148 2.07 13.75 12.09
C ALA A 148 1.23 14.85 12.77
N GLY A 149 1.20 14.86 14.11
CA GLY A 149 0.62 15.97 14.86
C GLY A 149 1.49 17.24 14.72
N GLY A 150 0.86 18.39 14.59
CA GLY A 150 1.51 19.69 14.39
C GLY A 150 2.04 19.95 12.98
N ASP A 151 1.89 19.00 12.04
CA ASP A 151 2.25 19.19 10.64
C ASP A 151 1.01 19.56 9.81
N ILE A 152 0.92 20.83 9.38
CA ILE A 152 -0.17 21.35 8.54
C ILE A 152 0.16 21.30 7.03
N SER A 153 1.16 20.52 6.62
CA SER A 153 1.46 20.32 5.20
C SER A 153 0.29 19.66 4.47
N THR A 154 0.12 20.01 3.19
CA THR A 154 -0.96 19.48 2.35
C THR A 154 -0.96 17.95 2.27
N LYS A 155 0.22 17.31 2.33
CA LYS A 155 0.37 15.86 2.33
C LYS A 155 -0.15 15.23 3.62
N ASN A 156 0.13 15.83 4.77
CA ASN A 156 -0.34 15.33 6.06
C ASN A 156 -1.85 15.56 6.23
N LEU A 157 -2.36 16.72 5.81
CA LEU A 157 -3.79 17.03 5.81
C LEU A 157 -4.59 16.06 4.92
N TRP A 158 -4.11 15.82 3.69
CA TRP A 158 -4.72 14.85 2.78
C TRP A 158 -4.76 13.44 3.37
N LEU A 159 -3.71 13.01 4.05
CA LEU A 159 -3.68 11.70 4.70
C LEU A 159 -4.69 11.64 5.85
N ALA A 160 -4.74 12.67 6.70
CA ALA A 160 -5.66 12.74 7.82
C ALA A 160 -7.12 12.66 7.35
N GLU A 161 -7.47 13.44 6.32
CA GLU A 161 -8.80 13.42 5.69
C GLU A 161 -9.09 12.05 5.07
N SER A 162 -8.15 11.49 4.30
CA SER A 162 -8.35 10.20 3.64
C SER A 162 -8.57 9.05 4.63
N VAL A 163 -7.86 9.05 5.76
CA VAL A 163 -8.05 8.06 6.82
C VAL A 163 -9.38 8.28 7.54
N LEU A 164 -9.76 9.53 7.80
CA LEU A 164 -11.05 9.86 8.39
C LEU A 164 -12.21 9.34 7.53
N ASP A 165 -12.14 9.55 6.22
CA ASP A 165 -13.14 9.05 5.28
C ASP A 165 -13.27 7.52 5.34
N ILE A 166 -12.15 6.78 5.41
CA ILE A 166 -12.19 5.32 5.56
C ILE A 166 -12.93 4.92 6.84
N LEU A 167 -12.65 5.60 7.95
CA LEU A 167 -13.28 5.30 9.25
C LEU A 167 -14.77 5.64 9.27
N LEU A 168 -15.17 6.74 8.61
CA LEU A 168 -16.56 7.17 8.53
C LEU A 168 -17.37 6.27 7.59
N ASP A 169 -16.82 5.95 6.42
CA ASP A 169 -17.47 5.08 5.43
C ASP A 169 -17.68 3.66 5.95
N GLN A 170 -16.83 3.19 6.87
CA GLN A 170 -16.84 1.83 7.41
C GLN A 170 -17.09 1.82 8.92
N LYS A 171 -17.93 2.73 9.40
CA LYS A 171 -18.21 2.93 10.84
C LYS A 171 -18.63 1.63 11.56
N ASP A 172 -19.52 0.84 10.98
CA ASP A 172 -19.99 -0.41 11.60
C ASP A 172 -18.88 -1.45 11.74
N TRP A 173 -17.91 -1.44 10.83
CA TRP A 173 -16.72 -2.28 10.94
C TRP A 173 -15.79 -1.75 12.03
N VAL A 174 -15.58 -0.43 12.11
CA VAL A 174 -14.76 0.22 13.15
C VAL A 174 -15.30 -0.08 14.55
N LEU A 175 -16.62 -0.04 14.72
CA LEU A 175 -17.29 -0.29 16.00
C LEU A 175 -17.03 -1.69 16.58
N LYS A 176 -16.53 -2.64 15.78
CA LYS A 176 -16.17 -3.99 16.23
C LYS A 176 -14.83 -4.04 16.95
N SER A 177 -13.96 -3.03 16.80
CA SER A 177 -12.63 -3.00 17.39
C SER A 177 -12.49 -1.84 18.37
N ALA A 178 -12.59 -2.14 19.67
CA ALA A 178 -12.45 -1.14 20.74
C ALA A 178 -11.11 -0.40 20.69
N MET A 179 -10.03 -1.11 20.33
CA MET A 179 -8.70 -0.51 20.17
C MET A 179 -8.67 0.48 19.00
N LEU A 180 -9.31 0.14 17.87
CA LEU A 180 -9.33 1.02 16.71
C LEU A 180 -10.13 2.29 17.00
N ILE A 181 -11.25 2.17 17.71
CA ILE A 181 -12.03 3.33 18.18
C ILE A 181 -11.15 4.22 19.06
N ALA A 182 -10.51 3.65 20.09
CA ALA A 182 -9.69 4.41 21.02
C ALA A 182 -8.55 5.16 20.32
N MET A 183 -7.81 4.47 19.44
CA MET A 183 -6.73 5.07 18.65
C MET A 183 -7.24 6.17 17.72
N SER A 184 -8.34 5.91 16.99
CA SER A 184 -8.91 6.89 16.07
C SER A 184 -9.35 8.16 16.79
N VAL A 185 -10.10 8.01 17.90
CA VAL A 185 -10.56 9.14 18.72
C VAL A 185 -9.37 9.92 19.26
N TYR A 186 -8.36 9.24 19.81
CA TYR A 186 -7.16 9.88 20.32
C TYR A 186 -6.43 10.69 19.24
N THR A 187 -6.20 10.08 18.07
CA THR A 187 -5.50 10.73 16.95
C THR A 187 -6.27 11.97 16.47
N PHE A 188 -7.57 11.86 16.20
CA PHE A 188 -8.33 13.00 15.67
C PHE A 188 -8.58 14.10 16.69
N LEU A 189 -8.75 13.78 17.98
CA LEU A 189 -8.83 14.81 19.03
C LEU A 189 -7.55 15.64 19.10
N ARG A 190 -6.38 15.01 18.93
CA ARG A 190 -5.10 15.73 18.87
C ARG A 190 -5.01 16.61 17.62
N LEU A 191 -5.40 16.09 16.45
CA LEU A 191 -5.32 16.81 15.17
C LEU A 191 -6.26 18.02 15.10
N ILE A 192 -7.43 17.96 15.74
CA ILE A 192 -8.38 19.09 15.80
C ILE A 192 -7.72 20.34 16.38
N VAL A 193 -6.84 20.19 17.38
CA VAL A 193 -6.11 21.32 17.98
C VAL A 193 -5.18 21.98 16.96
N ASP A 194 -4.54 21.19 16.10
CA ASP A 194 -3.62 21.71 15.07
C ASP A 194 -4.38 22.35 13.91
N HIS A 195 -5.54 21.80 13.54
CA HIS A 195 -6.35 22.31 12.42
C HIS A 195 -7.22 23.51 12.81
N GLY A 196 -7.49 23.68 14.11
CA GLY A 196 -8.27 24.77 14.68
C GLY A 196 -7.50 26.08 14.87
N ALA A 197 -6.19 26.11 14.59
CA ALA A 197 -5.35 27.31 14.69
C ALA A 197 -4.76 27.69 13.32
N PRO A 198 -5.55 28.24 12.37
CA PRO A 198 -5.07 28.51 11.03
C PRO A 198 -4.02 29.63 10.94
N ASN A 199 -3.83 30.45 11.98
CA ASN A 199 -2.89 31.57 11.97
C ASN A 199 -2.45 31.94 13.39
N CYS A 200 -1.17 31.71 13.68
CA CYS A 200 -0.34 32.62 14.49
C CYS A 200 0.94 32.87 13.69
#